data_AF-A8PXY3-F1
#
_entry.id   AF-A8PXY3-F1
#
_cell.length_a   1.000
_cell.length_b   1.000
_cell.length_c   1.000
_cell.angle_alpha   90.00
_cell.angle_beta   90.00
_cell.angle_gamma   90.00
#
_symmetry.space_group_name_H-M   'P 1'
#
loop_
_entity.id
_entity.type
_entity.pdbx_description
1 polymer ?
#
loop_
_entity_poly.entity_id
_entity_poly.type
_entity_poly.pdbx_seq_one_letter_code
_entity_poly.pdbx_strand_id
1 'polypeptide(L)'
;MKRHRQKCTLLHPPGNEIYRCEDISFFEIDGRRQKTWCRNLCLLSKCFLDHKTLYYDVDPFLYYVMCQRDNTGCHMIGYFSKEKESAEGYNVACILTLPQHQRSGFGRLLIEFSYELSKRENKLGSPEKPLSDLGLLGYRAYWSETIVELLLHTNEEVSIDDIANKTSIVHADVLQTCQALNMLKQYQGKHYLVLSDAIIEKHERQMKKKRRRIHPEHLHWKPPVFTRDQLRFGW
;
A
#
# COMPACT_ATOMS: atom_id res chain seq x y z
N MET A 1 -23.09 15.05 18.50
CA MET A 1 -21.64 14.84 18.63
C MET A 1 -21.13 14.83 20.08
N LYS A 2 -21.32 15.88 20.91
CA LYS A 2 -20.82 15.95 22.31
C LYS A 2 -21.15 14.71 23.17
N ARG A 3 -22.41 14.27 23.18
CA ARG A 3 -22.86 13.07 23.90
C ARG A 3 -22.15 11.78 23.45
N HIS A 4 -21.85 11.65 22.16
CA HIS A 4 -21.14 10.47 21.64
C HIS A 4 -19.68 10.48 22.13
N ARG A 5 -18.99 11.64 22.06
CA ARG A 5 -17.61 11.76 22.56
C ARG A 5 -17.46 11.43 24.05
N GLN A 6 -18.47 11.73 24.87
CA GLN A 6 -18.47 11.39 26.30
C GLN A 6 -18.67 9.88 26.58
N LYS A 7 -19.30 9.15 25.65
CA LYS A 7 -19.64 7.73 25.82
C LYS A 7 -18.69 6.79 25.06
N CYS A 8 -18.04 7.31 24.02
CA CYS A 8 -17.14 6.52 23.19
C CYS A 8 -15.86 6.21 23.96
N THR A 9 -15.58 4.94 24.17
CA THR A 9 -14.36 4.44 24.82
C THR A 9 -13.29 4.05 23.81
N LEU A 10 -13.62 4.05 22.52
CA LEU A 10 -12.71 3.61 21.45
C LEU A 10 -11.76 4.75 21.07
N LEU A 11 -10.46 4.51 21.28
CA LEU A 11 -9.38 5.47 21.01
C LEU A 11 -8.47 5.05 19.85
N HIS A 12 -8.81 3.97 19.15
CA HIS A 12 -8.06 3.45 18.00
C HIS A 12 -9.00 2.70 17.04
N PRO A 13 -8.58 2.39 15.80
CA PRO A 13 -9.41 1.59 14.90
C PRO A 13 -9.72 0.20 15.50
N PRO A 14 -10.95 -0.34 15.32
CA PRO A 14 -11.41 -1.55 15.98
C PRO A 14 -10.89 -2.84 15.29
N GLY A 15 -9.57 -2.99 15.24
CA GLY A 15 -8.89 -4.11 14.61
C GLY A 15 -7.64 -4.54 15.36
N ASN A 16 -6.90 -5.49 14.79
CA ASN A 16 -5.63 -5.94 15.34
C ASN A 16 -4.53 -4.94 14.95
N GLU A 17 -3.75 -4.45 15.91
CA GLU A 17 -2.52 -3.71 15.61
C GLU A 17 -1.48 -4.71 15.07
N ILE A 18 -1.20 -4.67 13.77
CA ILE A 18 -0.29 -5.60 13.08
C ILE A 18 1.07 -4.99 12.79
N TYR A 19 1.24 -3.68 13.00
CA TYR A 19 2.51 -2.99 12.82
C TYR A 19 2.63 -1.85 13.80
N ARG A 20 3.82 -1.68 14.38
CA ARG A 20 4.12 -0.60 15.31
C ARG A 20 5.59 -0.19 15.21
N CYS A 21 5.83 1.03 14.74
CA CYS A 21 7.16 1.64 14.71
C CYS A 21 7.06 3.13 15.04
N GLU A 22 7.97 3.67 15.86
CA GLU A 22 7.98 5.08 16.30
C GLU A 22 6.62 5.59 16.83
N ASP A 23 5.92 6.44 16.06
CA ASP A 23 4.57 6.96 16.30
C ASP A 23 3.52 6.42 15.31
N ILE A 24 3.87 5.50 14.40
CA ILE A 24 2.98 4.94 13.35
C ILE A 24 2.51 3.53 13.66
N SER A 25 1.19 3.30 13.62
CA SER A 25 0.53 1.99 13.72
C SER A 25 -0.16 1.62 12.41
N PHE A 26 -0.27 0.33 12.11
CA PHE A 26 -1.30 -0.18 11.20
C PHE A 26 -2.24 -1.14 11.92
N PHE A 27 -3.53 -0.95 11.67
CA PHE A 27 -4.60 -1.83 12.15
C PHE A 27 -5.20 -2.61 11.00
N GLU A 28 -5.30 -3.93 11.13
CA GLU A 28 -6.06 -4.80 10.23
C GLU A 28 -7.50 -4.94 10.74
N ILE A 29 -8.46 -4.63 9.87
CA ILE A 29 -9.88 -4.70 10.18
C ILE A 29 -10.60 -5.52 9.12
N ASP A 30 -11.31 -6.55 9.56
CA ASP A 30 -12.21 -7.32 8.70
C ASP A 30 -13.56 -6.60 8.58
N GLY A 31 -13.95 -6.22 7.37
CA GLY A 31 -15.22 -5.55 7.10
C GLY A 31 -16.45 -6.35 7.52
N ARG A 32 -16.39 -7.69 7.47
CA ARG A 32 -17.48 -8.57 7.95
C ARG A 32 -17.64 -8.51 9.47
N ARG A 33 -16.54 -8.32 10.21
CA ARG A 33 -16.55 -8.22 11.68
C ARG A 33 -16.88 -6.82 12.18
N GLN A 34 -16.49 -5.78 11.43
CA GLN A 34 -16.64 -4.37 11.82
C GLN A 34 -17.49 -3.55 10.83
N LYS A 35 -18.66 -4.10 10.44
CA LYS A 35 -19.51 -3.55 9.37
C LYS A 35 -19.78 -2.05 9.49
N THR A 36 -20.25 -1.60 10.66
CA THR A 36 -20.59 -0.19 10.88
C THR A 36 -19.38 0.72 10.75
N TRP A 37 -18.23 0.32 11.31
CA TRP A 37 -17.01 1.12 11.26
C TRP A 37 -16.48 1.20 9.82
N CYS A 38 -16.44 0.08 9.10
CA CYS A 38 -15.99 0.03 7.72
C CYS A 38 -16.93 0.79 6.76
N ARG A 39 -18.25 0.73 6.97
CA ARG A 39 -19.22 1.55 6.22
C ARG A 39 -19.00 3.04 6.46
N ASN A 40 -18.79 3.45 7.71
CA ASN A 40 -18.47 4.85 8.03
C ASN A 40 -17.17 5.30 7.35
N LEU A 41 -16.14 4.46 7.35
CA LEU A 41 -14.90 4.72 6.64
C LEU A 41 -15.11 4.84 5.13
N CYS A 42 -15.91 3.95 4.53
CA CYS A 42 -16.23 3.99 3.11
C CYS A 42 -16.98 5.28 2.73
N LEU A 43 -17.94 5.72 3.54
CA LEU A 43 -18.66 6.98 3.36
C LEU A 43 -17.72 8.19 3.43
N LEU A 44 -16.85 8.24 4.45
CA LEU A 44 -15.82 9.28 4.56
C LEU A 44 -14.92 9.30 3.32
N SER A 45 -14.52 8.13 2.84
CA SER A 45 -13.60 8.00 1.71
C SER A 45 -14.25 8.39 0.39
N LYS A 46 -15.55 8.13 0.23
CA LYS A 46 -16.32 8.53 -0.96
C LYS A 46 -16.34 10.04 -1.18
N CYS A 47 -16.18 10.84 -0.12
CA CYS A 47 -16.04 12.30 -0.21
C CYS A 47 -14.77 12.75 -0.95
N PHE A 48 -13.77 11.86 -1.08
CA PHE A 48 -12.46 12.18 -1.66
C PHE A 48 -12.05 11.25 -2.80
N LEU A 49 -12.86 10.23 -3.11
CA LEU A 49 -12.62 9.24 -4.15
C LEU A 49 -13.82 9.19 -5.10
N ASP A 50 -13.63 9.65 -6.33
CA ASP A 50 -14.70 9.72 -7.33
C ASP A 50 -15.16 8.34 -7.78
N HIS A 51 -14.23 7.40 -7.97
CA HIS A 51 -14.50 6.06 -8.49
C HIS A 51 -14.82 5.00 -7.43
N LYS A 52 -15.12 5.37 -6.19
CA LYS A 52 -15.51 4.40 -5.16
C LYS A 52 -16.96 3.95 -5.34
N THR A 53 -17.15 2.73 -5.84
CA THR A 53 -18.45 2.13 -6.16
C THR A 53 -19.07 1.36 -5.00
N LEU A 54 -18.25 0.63 -4.22
CA LEU A 54 -18.69 -0.21 -3.11
C LEU A 54 -18.47 0.49 -1.76
N TYR A 55 -19.57 0.85 -1.08
CA TYR A 55 -19.53 1.48 0.24
C TYR A 55 -20.49 0.86 1.28
N TYR A 56 -21.48 0.06 0.85
CA TYR A 56 -22.39 -0.67 1.75
C TYR A 56 -22.01 -2.13 1.96
N ASP A 57 -21.52 -2.79 0.90
CA ASP A 57 -20.97 -4.13 1.00
C ASP A 57 -19.47 -4.05 1.34
N VAL A 58 -19.17 -4.33 2.59
CA VAL A 58 -17.83 -4.26 3.19
C VAL A 58 -17.31 -5.63 3.57
N ASP A 59 -18.17 -6.66 3.54
CA ASP A 59 -17.85 -8.02 3.95
C ASP A 59 -16.69 -8.65 3.15
N PRO A 60 -16.53 -8.39 1.83
CA PRO A 60 -15.44 -8.94 1.03
C PRO A 60 -14.06 -8.31 1.29
N PHE A 61 -13.96 -7.27 2.11
CA PHE A 61 -12.75 -6.45 2.22
C PHE A 61 -12.07 -6.55 3.59
N LEU A 62 -10.74 -6.54 3.56
CA LEU A 62 -9.89 -6.12 4.66
C LEU A 62 -9.54 -4.64 4.53
N TYR A 63 -9.38 -3.97 5.65
CA TYR A 63 -8.97 -2.57 5.73
C TYR A 63 -7.71 -2.47 6.57
N TYR A 64 -6.69 -1.82 6.03
CA TYR A 64 -5.41 -1.57 6.68
C TYR A 64 -5.30 -0.08 6.99
N VAL A 65 -5.51 0.27 8.25
CA VAL A 65 -5.69 1.65 8.70
C VAL A 65 -4.42 2.13 9.37
N MET A 66 -3.77 3.13 8.75
CA MET A 66 -2.59 3.77 9.31
C MET A 66 -2.99 4.86 10.28
N CYS A 67 -2.40 4.86 11.47
CA CYS A 67 -2.64 5.86 12.50
C CYS A 67 -1.34 6.46 13.02
N GLN A 68 -1.42 7.73 13.43
CA GLN A 68 -0.42 8.36 14.29
C GLN A 68 -0.84 8.21 15.74
N ARG A 69 0.07 7.78 16.60
CA ARG A 69 -0.15 7.62 18.04
C ARG A 69 0.29 8.86 18.80
N ASP A 70 -0.51 9.25 19.78
CA ASP A 70 -0.12 10.19 20.83
C ASP A 70 -0.67 9.75 22.20
N ASN A 71 -0.56 10.62 23.20
CA ASN A 71 -1.02 10.35 24.57
C ASN A 71 -2.55 10.20 24.69
N THR A 72 -3.32 10.55 23.65
CA THR A 72 -4.78 10.51 23.63
C THR A 72 -5.35 9.35 22.82
N GLY A 73 -4.54 8.68 21.99
CA GLY A 73 -4.96 7.51 21.23
C GLY A 73 -4.24 7.37 19.88
N CYS A 74 -4.93 6.71 18.95
CA CYS A 74 -4.49 6.49 17.58
C CYS A 74 -5.37 7.28 16.62
N HIS A 75 -4.77 8.30 15.98
CA HIS A 75 -5.44 9.20 15.04
C HIS A 75 -5.26 8.69 13.62
N MET A 76 -6.36 8.39 12.95
CA MET A 76 -6.32 7.89 11.58
C MET A 76 -5.70 8.91 10.64
N ILE A 77 -4.69 8.47 9.88
CA ILE A 77 -4.02 9.26 8.83
C ILE A 77 -4.62 8.93 7.46
N GLY A 78 -4.86 7.65 7.23
CA GLY A 78 -5.24 7.10 5.95
C GLY A 78 -5.40 5.58 6.02
N TYR A 79 -5.80 4.97 4.92
CA TYR A 79 -5.96 3.54 4.84
C TYR A 79 -5.82 3.05 3.40
N PHE A 80 -5.71 1.74 3.25
CA PHE A 80 -6.11 1.08 2.02
C PHE A 80 -7.04 -0.11 2.32
N SER A 81 -7.91 -0.45 1.39
CA SER A 81 -8.70 -1.69 1.42
C SER A 81 -8.13 -2.70 0.44
N LYS A 82 -8.31 -3.97 0.76
CA LYS A 82 -7.88 -5.11 -0.06
C LYS A 82 -8.98 -6.16 -0.06
N GLU A 83 -9.33 -6.69 -1.23
CA GLU A 83 -10.25 -7.83 -1.32
C GLU A 83 -9.64 -9.04 -0.61
N LYS A 84 -10.46 -9.80 0.11
CA LYS A 84 -10.03 -11.07 0.72
C LYS A 84 -9.58 -12.07 -0.34
N GLU A 85 -10.24 -12.04 -1.49
CA GLU A 85 -9.93 -12.81 -2.67
C GLU A 85 -10.11 -11.90 -3.89
N SER A 86 -9.01 -11.61 -4.59
CA SER A 86 -9.02 -10.79 -5.80
C SER A 86 -8.68 -11.68 -6.99
N ALA A 87 -9.60 -11.80 -7.95
CA ALA A 87 -9.39 -12.62 -9.15
C ALA A 87 -8.22 -12.09 -10.00
N GLU A 88 -8.05 -10.78 -10.05
CA GLU A 88 -7.00 -10.08 -10.79
C GLU A 88 -5.69 -9.95 -10.00
N GLY A 89 -5.66 -10.44 -8.75
CA GLY A 89 -4.48 -10.35 -7.89
C GLY A 89 -4.18 -8.93 -7.41
N TYR A 90 -5.19 -8.05 -7.29
CA TYR A 90 -4.97 -6.71 -6.77
C TYR A 90 -4.63 -6.76 -5.28
N ASN A 91 -3.54 -6.08 -4.90
CA ASN A 91 -3.14 -5.96 -3.49
C ASN A 91 -3.75 -4.73 -2.80
N VAL A 92 -4.34 -3.83 -3.58
CA VAL A 92 -5.04 -2.63 -3.12
C VAL A 92 -6.27 -2.40 -4.01
N ALA A 93 -7.44 -2.26 -3.39
CA ALA A 93 -8.69 -1.88 -4.05
C ALA A 93 -8.94 -0.36 -3.98
N CYS A 94 -8.80 0.22 -2.78
CA CYS A 94 -8.87 1.67 -2.59
C CYS A 94 -7.75 2.09 -1.65
N ILE A 95 -7.19 3.28 -1.87
CA ILE A 95 -6.16 3.87 -1.01
C ILE A 95 -6.46 5.36 -0.82
N LEU A 96 -6.34 5.85 0.41
CA LEU A 96 -6.61 7.23 0.75
C LEU A 96 -5.69 7.69 1.88
N THR A 97 -5.05 8.83 1.68
CA THR A 97 -4.54 9.68 2.77
C THR A 97 -5.54 10.80 2.99
N LEU A 98 -6.01 10.99 4.23
CA LEU A 98 -6.97 12.04 4.53
C LEU A 98 -6.39 13.42 4.17
N PRO A 99 -7.20 14.36 3.66
CA PRO A 99 -6.71 15.64 3.12
C PRO A 99 -5.76 16.40 4.06
N GLN A 100 -6.06 16.44 5.35
CA GLN A 100 -5.25 17.15 6.35
C GLN A 100 -3.84 16.54 6.58
N HIS A 101 -3.59 15.34 6.06
CA HIS A 101 -2.30 14.64 6.15
C HIS A 101 -1.64 14.45 4.78
N GLN A 102 -2.21 14.98 3.70
CA GLN A 102 -1.61 14.87 2.36
C GLN A 102 -0.26 15.62 2.29
N ARG A 103 0.54 15.28 1.26
CA ARG A 103 1.87 15.86 1.00
C ARG A 103 2.89 15.70 2.14
N SER A 104 2.61 14.84 3.12
CA SER A 104 3.49 14.54 4.27
C SER A 104 4.19 13.18 4.17
N GLY A 105 4.19 12.55 2.99
CA GLY A 105 4.83 11.24 2.75
C GLY A 105 4.00 10.01 3.14
N PHE A 106 2.86 10.18 3.81
CA PHE A 106 2.00 9.09 4.28
C PHE A 106 1.42 8.21 3.16
N GLY A 107 1.10 8.79 1.99
CA GLY A 107 0.65 7.99 0.84
C GLY A 107 1.68 6.96 0.38
N ARG A 108 2.98 7.32 0.43
CA ARG A 108 4.08 6.40 0.13
C ARG A 108 4.16 5.26 1.15
N LEU A 109 3.99 5.55 2.43
CA LEU A 109 3.98 4.53 3.49
C LEU A 109 2.82 3.54 3.34
N LEU A 110 1.63 4.01 2.95
CA LEU A 110 0.49 3.13 2.67
C LEU A 110 0.78 2.18 1.50
N ILE A 111 1.40 2.68 0.42
CA ILE A 111 1.80 1.86 -0.73
C ILE A 111 2.87 0.85 -0.31
N GLU A 112 3.93 1.31 0.37
CA GLU A 112 5.02 0.46 0.86
C GLU A 112 4.49 -0.67 1.75
N PHE A 113 3.58 -0.35 2.68
CA PHE A 113 2.94 -1.34 3.54
C PHE A 113 2.12 -2.37 2.76
N SER A 114 1.39 -1.98 1.72
CA SER A 114 0.64 -2.93 0.89
C SER A 114 1.54 -3.96 0.20
N TYR A 115 2.75 -3.55 -0.21
CA TYR A 115 3.72 -4.46 -0.81
C TYR A 115 4.42 -5.33 0.23
N GLU A 116 4.64 -4.85 1.46
CA GLU A 116 5.14 -5.70 2.56
C GLU A 116 4.17 -6.84 2.89
N LEU A 117 2.86 -6.62 2.78
CA LEU A 117 1.87 -7.70 2.88
C LEU A 117 2.02 -8.69 1.71
N SER A 118 2.11 -8.20 0.47
CA SER A 118 2.28 -9.06 -0.71
C SER A 118 3.55 -9.91 -0.64
N LYS A 119 4.67 -9.36 -0.13
CA LYS A 119 5.92 -10.10 0.10
C LYS A 119 5.72 -11.26 1.07
N ARG A 120 5.01 -11.02 2.18
CA ARG A 120 4.70 -12.08 3.17
C ARG A 120 3.73 -13.13 2.65
N GLU A 121 2.88 -12.76 1.70
CA GLU A 121 2.01 -13.72 1.01
C GLU A 121 2.74 -14.51 -0.06
N ASN A 122 3.99 -14.15 -0.40
CA ASN A 122 4.72 -14.65 -1.57
C ASN A 122 3.91 -14.46 -2.85
N LYS A 123 3.30 -13.28 -3.02
CA LYS A 123 2.50 -12.91 -4.19
C LYS A 123 3.01 -11.62 -4.81
N LEU A 124 2.80 -11.50 -6.12
CA LEU A 124 2.90 -10.24 -6.83
C LEU A 124 1.57 -9.48 -6.70
N GLY A 125 1.62 -8.16 -6.78
CA GLY A 125 0.44 -7.31 -6.66
C GLY A 125 0.56 -5.99 -7.42
N SER A 126 -0.60 -5.48 -7.81
CA SER A 126 -0.79 -4.17 -8.42
C SER A 126 -2.04 -3.53 -7.78
N PRO A 127 -2.17 -2.20 -7.76
CA PRO A 127 -3.44 -1.59 -7.39
C PRO A 127 -4.53 -1.82 -8.43
N GLU A 128 -5.79 -1.84 -7.98
CA GLU A 128 -6.98 -1.85 -8.83
C GLU A 128 -7.01 -0.63 -9.78
N LYS A 129 -7.51 -0.85 -10.99
CA LYS A 129 -7.59 0.15 -12.06
C LYS A 129 -9.06 0.53 -12.34
N PRO A 130 -9.36 1.78 -12.70
CA PRO A 130 -8.43 2.90 -12.89
C PRO A 130 -8.00 3.55 -11.57
N LEU A 131 -6.73 3.99 -11.51
CA LEU A 131 -6.21 4.83 -10.43
C LEU A 131 -6.63 6.29 -10.63
N SER A 132 -6.75 7.03 -9.53
CA SER A 132 -6.80 8.50 -9.59
C SER A 132 -5.44 9.06 -10.05
N ASP A 133 -5.42 10.27 -10.63
CA ASP A 133 -4.17 10.92 -11.07
C ASP A 133 -3.14 11.02 -9.94
N LEU A 134 -3.60 11.40 -8.73
CA LEU A 134 -2.74 11.46 -7.55
C LEU A 134 -2.23 10.08 -7.15
N GLY A 135 -3.08 9.05 -7.22
CA GLY A 135 -2.70 7.66 -6.98
C GLY A 135 -1.63 7.18 -7.96
N LEU A 136 -1.85 7.39 -9.26
CA LEU A 136 -0.93 7.00 -10.31
C LEU A 136 0.46 7.66 -10.17
N LEU A 137 0.50 8.95 -9.84
CA LEU A 137 1.76 9.64 -9.56
C LEU A 137 2.48 9.05 -8.33
N GLY A 138 1.72 8.71 -7.28
CA GLY A 138 2.24 8.06 -6.07
C GLY A 138 2.86 6.70 -6.35
N TYR A 139 2.15 5.82 -7.07
CA TYR A 139 2.64 4.48 -7.44
C TYR A 139 3.87 4.56 -8.36
N ARG A 140 3.85 5.41 -9.39
CA ARG A 140 5.02 5.61 -10.28
C ARG A 140 6.26 6.06 -9.52
N ALA A 141 6.10 6.98 -8.56
CA ALA A 141 7.20 7.44 -7.71
C ALA A 141 7.73 6.30 -6.82
N TYR A 142 6.83 5.54 -6.18
CA TYR A 142 7.20 4.40 -5.34
C TYR A 142 7.93 3.31 -6.13
N TRP A 143 7.40 2.89 -7.28
CA TRP A 143 8.02 1.86 -8.12
C TRP A 143 9.38 2.29 -8.64
N SER A 144 9.50 3.53 -9.12
CA SER A 144 10.78 4.07 -9.58
C SER A 144 11.84 4.05 -8.47
N GLU A 145 11.48 4.50 -7.27
CA GLU A 145 12.38 4.52 -6.12
C GLU A 145 12.79 3.11 -5.71
N THR A 146 11.82 2.19 -5.57
CA THR A 146 12.03 0.81 -5.14
C THR A 146 12.92 0.02 -6.10
N ILE A 147 12.66 0.15 -7.42
CA ILE A 147 13.42 -0.58 -8.44
C ILE A 147 14.85 -0.05 -8.54
N VAL A 148 15.04 1.27 -8.52
CA VAL A 148 16.39 1.86 -8.54
C VAL A 148 17.17 1.50 -7.28
N GLU A 149 16.53 1.57 -6.11
CA GLU A 149 17.15 1.17 -4.83
C GLU A 149 17.59 -0.31 -4.88
N LEU A 150 16.75 -1.22 -5.40
CA LEU A 150 17.10 -2.63 -5.54
C LEU A 150 18.32 -2.84 -6.47
N LEU A 151 18.31 -2.17 -7.63
CA LEU A 151 19.39 -2.30 -8.62
C LEU A 151 20.72 -1.74 -8.09
N LEU A 152 20.70 -0.68 -7.29
CA LEU A 152 21.90 -0.10 -6.68
C LEU A 152 22.52 -0.97 -5.57
N HIS A 153 21.72 -1.80 -4.91
CA HIS A 153 22.19 -2.69 -3.84
C HIS A 153 22.50 -4.11 -4.31
N THR A 154 22.39 -4.39 -5.62
CA THR A 154 22.68 -5.70 -6.20
C THR A 154 23.91 -5.61 -7.10
N ASN A 155 24.89 -6.50 -6.89
CA ASN A 155 26.12 -6.56 -7.69
C ASN A 155 26.01 -7.53 -8.89
N GLU A 156 24.89 -8.23 -9.01
CA GLU A 156 24.62 -9.24 -10.04
C GLU A 156 23.69 -8.69 -11.12
N GLU A 157 23.70 -9.30 -12.30
CA GLU A 157 22.71 -9.01 -13.34
C GLU A 157 21.31 -9.40 -12.84
N VAL A 158 20.40 -8.42 -12.80
CA VAL A 158 19.03 -8.61 -12.29
C VAL A 158 18.06 -8.63 -13.46
N SER A 159 17.24 -9.68 -13.58
CA SER A 159 16.18 -9.76 -14.56
C SER A 159 14.90 -9.03 -14.10
N ILE A 160 13.95 -8.82 -15.02
CA ILE A 160 12.62 -8.30 -14.67
C ILE A 160 11.89 -9.24 -13.70
N ASP A 161 12.10 -10.55 -13.84
CA ASP A 161 11.51 -11.55 -12.95
C ASP A 161 12.08 -11.45 -11.53
N ASP A 162 13.41 -11.27 -11.40
CA ASP A 162 14.05 -11.07 -10.11
C ASP A 162 13.54 -9.80 -9.40
N ILE A 163 13.35 -8.70 -10.14
CA ILE A 163 12.79 -7.46 -9.59
C ILE A 163 11.36 -7.71 -9.11
N ALA A 164 10.53 -8.36 -9.92
CA ALA A 164 9.14 -8.66 -9.56
C ALA A 164 9.08 -9.49 -8.27
N ASN A 165 9.85 -10.58 -8.20
CA ASN A 165 9.87 -11.48 -7.05
C ASN A 165 10.44 -10.82 -5.77
N LYS A 166 11.49 -9.98 -5.88
CA LYS A 166 12.07 -9.29 -4.71
C LYS A 166 11.20 -8.13 -4.21
N THR A 167 10.40 -7.51 -5.07
CA THR A 167 9.61 -6.31 -4.73
C THR A 167 8.12 -6.57 -4.54
N SER A 168 7.64 -7.74 -4.97
CA SER A 168 6.21 -8.09 -5.13
C SER A 168 5.45 -7.20 -6.13
N ILE A 169 6.14 -6.44 -6.98
CA ILE A 169 5.52 -5.68 -8.07
C ILE A 169 5.30 -6.60 -9.27
N VAL A 170 4.13 -6.55 -9.91
CA VAL A 170 3.88 -7.37 -11.10
C VAL A 170 4.82 -7.00 -12.26
N HIS A 171 5.18 -7.98 -13.10
CA HIS A 171 6.12 -7.79 -14.21
C HIS A 171 5.76 -6.63 -15.14
N ALA A 172 4.46 -6.43 -15.38
CA ALA A 172 3.98 -5.35 -16.24
C ALA A 172 4.35 -3.95 -15.68
N ASP A 173 4.19 -3.74 -14.38
CA ASP A 173 4.49 -2.46 -13.72
C ASP A 173 6.01 -2.25 -13.60
N VAL A 174 6.77 -3.33 -13.38
CA VAL A 174 8.25 -3.30 -13.43
C VAL A 174 8.72 -2.90 -14.83
N LEU A 175 8.23 -3.57 -15.88
CA LEU A 175 8.60 -3.29 -17.26
C LEU A 175 8.26 -1.85 -17.64
N GLN A 176 7.04 -1.39 -17.34
CA GLN A 176 6.61 -0.03 -17.61
C GLN A 176 7.48 1.01 -16.89
N THR A 177 7.87 0.73 -15.64
CA THR A 177 8.73 1.63 -14.86
C THR A 177 10.14 1.68 -15.46
N CYS A 178 10.71 0.52 -15.82
CA CYS A 178 12.02 0.44 -16.46
C CYS A 178 12.04 1.16 -17.83
N GLN A 179 10.97 1.07 -18.61
CA GLN A 179 10.81 1.81 -19.86
C GLN A 179 10.72 3.31 -19.61
N ALA A 180 9.89 3.75 -18.65
CA ALA A 180 9.71 5.16 -18.31
C ALA A 180 11.00 5.83 -17.79
N LEU A 181 11.88 5.05 -17.14
CA LEU A 181 13.18 5.50 -16.68
C LEU A 181 14.29 5.33 -17.74
N ASN A 182 13.98 4.87 -18.96
CA ASN A 182 14.95 4.59 -20.03
C ASN A 182 16.07 3.62 -19.64
N MET A 183 15.78 2.67 -18.72
CA MET A 183 16.75 1.70 -18.21
C MET A 183 16.91 0.47 -19.12
N LEU A 184 15.89 0.15 -19.93
CA LEU A 184 15.95 -0.99 -20.85
C LEU A 184 16.75 -0.65 -22.10
N LYS A 185 17.88 -1.32 -22.28
CA LYS A 185 18.74 -1.22 -23.46
C LYS A 185 18.86 -2.57 -24.16
N GLN A 186 18.97 -2.55 -25.48
CA GLN A 186 19.18 -3.76 -26.27
C GLN A 186 20.62 -3.77 -26.80
N TYR A 187 21.33 -4.87 -26.56
CA TYR A 187 22.68 -5.09 -27.09
C TYR A 187 22.81 -6.53 -27.59
N GLN A 188 23.20 -6.70 -28.85
CA GLN A 188 23.32 -8.00 -29.52
C GLN A 188 22.07 -8.89 -29.38
N GLY A 189 20.87 -8.30 -29.49
CA GLY A 189 19.59 -9.01 -29.37
C GLY A 189 19.13 -9.32 -27.95
N LYS A 190 19.96 -9.07 -26.92
CA LYS A 190 19.61 -9.23 -25.50
C LYS A 190 19.22 -7.89 -24.87
N HIS A 191 18.34 -7.94 -23.87
CA HIS A 191 17.95 -6.77 -23.09
C HIS A 191 18.76 -6.68 -21.79
N TYR A 192 19.21 -5.47 -21.46
CA TYR A 192 19.95 -5.15 -20.25
C TYR A 192 19.26 -4.01 -19.51
N LEU A 193 19.32 -4.04 -18.18
CA LEU A 193 18.93 -2.93 -17.32
C LEU A 193 20.17 -2.09 -17.01
N VAL A 194 20.12 -0.82 -17.40
CA VAL A 194 21.24 0.12 -17.24
C VAL A 194 20.77 1.33 -16.44
N LEU A 195 21.43 1.59 -15.32
CA LEU A 195 21.26 2.82 -14.56
C LEU A 195 22.16 3.91 -15.16
N SER A 196 21.57 5.06 -15.51
CA SER A 196 22.35 6.23 -15.92
C SER A 196 22.76 7.05 -14.69
N ASP A 197 23.89 7.77 -14.78
CA ASP A 197 24.37 8.66 -13.71
C ASP A 197 23.28 9.63 -13.23
N ALA A 198 22.45 10.14 -14.15
CA ALA A 198 21.33 11.01 -13.81
C ALA A 198 20.28 10.35 -12.90
N ILE A 199 20.02 9.05 -13.08
CA ILE A 199 19.11 8.29 -12.22
C ILE A 199 19.74 8.08 -10.84
N ILE A 200 21.02 7.73 -10.81
CA ILE A 200 21.79 7.51 -9.58
C ILE A 200 21.83 8.80 -8.76
N GLU A 201 22.26 9.92 -9.35
CA GLU A 201 22.29 11.21 -8.69
C GLU A 201 20.91 11.64 -8.16
N LYS A 202 19.86 11.43 -8.95
CA LYS A 202 18.49 11.73 -8.53
C LYS A 202 18.08 10.90 -7.32
N HIS A 203 18.41 9.61 -7.30
CA HIS A 203 18.13 8.72 -6.19
C HIS A 203 18.89 9.16 -4.93
N GLU A 204 20.20 9.43 -5.02
CA GLU A 204 21.01 9.89 -3.90
C GLU A 204 20.49 11.20 -3.28
N ARG A 205 20.09 12.17 -4.12
CA ARG A 205 19.47 13.43 -3.66
C ARG A 205 18.15 13.18 -2.92
N GLN A 206 17.40 12.15 -3.31
CA GLN A 206 16.16 11.78 -2.62
C GLN A 206 16.44 11.06 -1.30
N MET A 207 17.44 10.17 -1.25
CA MET A 207 17.82 9.44 -0.04
C MET A 207 18.39 10.35 1.06
N LYS A 208 19.01 11.48 0.70
CA LYS A 208 19.42 12.51 1.66
C LYS A 208 18.24 13.14 2.42
N LYS A 209 17.01 13.02 1.91
CA LYS A 209 15.82 13.51 2.62
C LYS A 209 15.44 12.47 3.67
N LYS A 210 15.48 12.83 4.96
CA LYS A 210 14.93 11.99 6.05
C LYS A 210 13.45 11.70 5.77
N ARG A 211 13.16 10.50 5.28
CA ARG A 211 11.81 10.01 4.99
C ARG A 211 11.56 8.79 5.87
N ARG A 212 10.34 8.69 6.38
CA ARG A 212 9.88 7.48 7.07
C ARG A 212 9.76 6.34 6.07
N ARG A 213 10.10 5.13 6.50
CA ARG A 213 9.98 3.87 5.75
C ARG A 213 9.18 2.86 6.57
N ILE A 214 8.64 1.85 5.91
CA ILE A 214 8.11 0.67 6.59
C ILE A 214 9.27 -0.26 6.90
N HIS A 215 9.32 -0.70 8.15
CA HIS A 215 10.34 -1.61 8.68
C HIS A 215 9.76 -3.03 8.75
N PRO A 216 10.12 -3.96 7.84
CA PRO A 216 9.49 -5.28 7.76
C PRO A 216 9.55 -6.09 9.08
N GLU A 217 10.57 -5.85 9.90
CA GLU A 217 10.77 -6.45 11.22
C GLU A 217 9.67 -6.10 12.24
N HIS A 218 9.00 -4.95 12.06
CA HIS A 218 7.93 -4.48 12.94
C HIS A 218 6.53 -4.89 12.49
N LEU A 219 6.41 -5.57 11.34
CA LEU A 219 5.16 -6.15 10.89
C LEU A 219 4.97 -7.51 11.60
N HIS A 220 3.94 -7.64 12.42
CA HIS A 220 3.57 -8.87 13.13
C HIS A 220 2.27 -9.39 12.54
N TRP A 221 2.40 -10.04 11.39
CA TRP A 221 1.27 -10.44 10.55
C TRP A 221 1.55 -11.75 9.83
N LYS A 222 0.51 -12.57 9.72
CA LYS A 222 0.48 -13.78 8.89
C LYS A 222 -0.73 -13.67 7.95
N PRO A 223 -0.62 -14.17 6.70
CA PRO A 223 -1.74 -14.16 5.77
C PRO A 223 -3.00 -14.79 6.38
N PRO A 224 -4.14 -14.09 6.39
CA PRO A 224 -5.38 -14.63 6.90
C PRO A 224 -5.87 -15.76 5.99
N VAL A 225 -6.36 -16.83 6.61
CA VAL A 225 -6.98 -17.96 5.91
C VAL A 225 -8.49 -17.82 6.05
N PHE A 226 -9.19 -17.70 4.93
CA PHE A 226 -10.64 -17.57 4.90
C PHE A 226 -11.29 -18.90 4.56
N THR A 227 -12.36 -19.26 5.28
CA THR A 227 -13.22 -20.39 4.89
C THR A 227 -14.13 -19.97 3.73
N ARG A 228 -14.65 -20.95 2.98
CA ARG A 228 -15.60 -20.68 1.88
C ARG A 228 -16.79 -19.84 2.34
N ASP A 229 -17.30 -20.04 3.55
CA ASP A 229 -18.45 -19.29 4.08
C ASP A 229 -18.10 -17.85 4.46
N GLN A 230 -16.82 -17.56 4.75
CA GLN A 230 -16.33 -16.20 4.99
C GLN A 230 -16.18 -15.39 3.70
N LEU A 231 -16.06 -16.08 2.56
CA LEU A 231 -15.90 -15.52 1.22
C LEU A 231 -17.22 -15.38 0.45
N ARG A 232 -18.33 -15.97 0.95
CA ARG A 232 -19.65 -15.79 0.32
C ARG A 232 -20.10 -14.34 0.40
N PHE A 233 -20.43 -13.77 -0.75
CA PHE A 233 -21.19 -12.51 -0.84
C PHE A 233 -22.56 -12.72 -0.19
N GLY A 234 -22.93 -11.84 0.74
CA GLY A 234 -24.23 -11.89 1.41
C GLY A 234 -25.33 -11.46 0.45
N TRP A 235 -25.97 -12.43 -0.19
CA TRP A 235 -27.29 -12.29 -0.82
C TRP A 235 -28.36 -12.76 0.15
#